data_AF-A0A7Y9DZT6-F1
#
_entry.id   AF-A0A7Y9DZT6-F1
#
_cell.length_a   1.000
_cell.length_b   1.000
_cell.length_c   1.000
_cell.angle_alpha   90.00
_cell.angle_beta   90.00
_cell.angle_gamma   90.00
#
_symmetry.space_group_name_H-M   'P 1'
#
loop_
_entity.id
_entity.type
_entity.pdbx_description
1 polymer ?
#
loop_
_entity_poly.entity_id
_entity_poly.type
_entity_poly.pdbx_seq_one_letter_code
_entity_poly.pdbx_strand_id
1 'polypeptide(L)' 'MAGRYAGEPEDARRGQVVALPTDVDEAKADREMADAERAVALGTASEEQRAAVDRIAHARTHEERRSLWMSN' A
#
# COMPACT_ATOMS: atom_id res chain seq x y z
N MET A 1 -42.75 -10.29 35.07
CA MET A 1 -41.99 -9.02 35.07
C MET A 1 -40.59 -9.32 34.56
N ALA A 2 -40.31 -9.02 33.29
CA ALA A 2 -38.99 -9.19 32.70
C ALA A 2 -38.14 -7.94 33.02
N GLY A 3 -36.97 -8.17 33.62
CA GLY A 3 -35.99 -7.15 33.97
C GLY A 3 -35.23 -6.62 32.74
N ARG A 4 -34.85 -5.36 32.83
CA ARG A 4 -34.14 -4.54 31.83
C ARG A 4 -32.73 -5.04 31.55
N TYR A 5 -32.31 -4.98 30.28
CA TYR A 5 -31.00 -4.45 29.89
C TYR A 5 -31.15 -3.70 28.57
N ALA A 6 -30.70 -2.44 28.57
CA ALA A 6 -30.56 -1.58 27.40
C ALA A 6 -29.05 -1.44 27.11
N GLY A 7 -28.69 -1.35 25.83
CA GLY A 7 -27.30 -1.27 25.33
C GLY A 7 -27.04 -2.48 24.44
N GLU A 8 -26.81 -2.37 23.13
CA GLU A 8 -26.02 -1.37 22.41
C GLU A 8 -26.71 -1.01 21.06
N PRO A 9 -26.47 0.18 20.49
CA PRO A 9 -26.85 0.42 19.10
C PRO A 9 -26.05 -0.55 18.20
N GLU A 10 -26.70 -1.04 17.15
CA GLU A 10 -26.15 -1.93 16.11
C GLU A 10 -25.09 -1.21 15.22
N ASP A 11 -24.19 -0.43 15.84
CA ASP A 11 -23.21 0.45 15.21
C ASP A 11 -21.83 -0.23 15.06
N ALA A 12 -21.74 -1.55 15.26
CA ALA A 12 -20.49 -2.29 15.16
C ALA A 12 -20.05 -2.60 13.70
N ARG A 13 -20.82 -2.18 12.68
CA ARG A 13 -20.52 -2.45 11.26
C ARG A 13 -20.24 -1.21 10.41
N ARG A 14 -20.18 -0.01 11.00
CA ARG A 14 -19.67 1.18 10.32
C ARG A 14 -18.15 1.21 10.40
N GLY A 15 -17.47 0.64 9.42
CA GLY A 15 -16.03 0.89 9.25
C GLY A 15 -15.15 -0.34 9.00
N GLN A 16 -15.72 -1.53 8.91
CA GLN A 16 -14.96 -2.69 8.44
C GLN A 16 -14.79 -2.61 6.92
N VAL A 17 -13.86 -1.76 6.48
CA VAL A 17 -13.37 -1.76 5.10
C VAL A 17 -12.58 -3.05 4.94
N VAL A 18 -13.20 -4.05 4.32
CA VAL A 18 -12.50 -5.27 3.92
C VAL A 18 -11.51 -4.86 2.85
N ALA A 19 -10.21 -4.98 3.14
CA ALA A 19 -9.16 -4.72 2.16
C ALA A 19 -9.40 -5.63 0.94
N LEU A 20 -9.49 -5.01 -0.23
CA LEU A 20 -9.60 -5.73 -1.49
C LEU A 20 -8.23 -6.36 -1.81
N PRO A 21 -8.17 -7.46 -2.57
CA PRO A 21 -6.90 -8.04 -3.03
C PRO A 21 -5.99 -7.00 -3.70
N THR A 22 -6.58 -6.09 -4.47
CA THR A 22 -5.88 -4.95 -5.09
C THR A 22 -5.22 -4.04 -4.05
N ASP A 23 -5.87 -3.77 -2.91
CA ASP A 23 -5.29 -2.94 -1.85
C ASP A 23 -4.03 -3.60 -1.23
N VAL A 24 -4.01 -4.94 -1.17
CA VAL A 24 -2.86 -5.70 -0.66
C VAL A 24 -1.70 -5.67 -1.65
N ASP A 25 -1.99 -5.84 -2.93
CA ASP A 25 -0.97 -5.79 -3.99
C ASP A 25 -0.37 -4.39 -4.12
N GLU A 26 -1.21 -3.35 -4.02
CA GLU A 26 -0.76 -1.95 -3.99
C GLU A 26 0.12 -1.65 -2.77
N ALA A 27 -0.29 -2.09 -1.57
CA ALA A 27 0.51 -1.91 -0.35
C ALA A 27 1.85 -2.65 -0.42
N LYS A 28 1.88 -3.82 -1.08
CA LYS A 28 3.12 -4.56 -1.32
C LYS A 28 4.02 -3.81 -2.31
N ALA A 29 3.47 -3.33 -3.42
CA ALA A 29 4.20 -2.53 -4.40
C ALA A 29 4.80 -1.27 -3.77
N ASP A 30 4.05 -0.57 -2.91
CA ASP A 30 4.53 0.62 -2.21
C ASP A 30 5.69 0.31 -1.26
N ARG A 31 5.63 -0.84 -0.56
CA ARG A 31 6.72 -1.29 0.30
C ARG A 31 7.97 -1.65 -0.49
N GLU A 32 7.82 -2.42 -1.57
CA GLU A 32 8.94 -2.83 -2.42
C GLU A 32 9.61 -1.62 -3.08
N MET A 33 8.81 -0.63 -3.51
CA MET A 33 9.28 0.63 -4.06
C MET A 33 10.10 1.42 -3.02
N ALA A 34 9.57 1.58 -1.80
CA ALA A 34 10.27 2.27 -0.73
C ALA A 34 11.59 1.57 -0.33
N ASP A 35 11.59 0.23 -0.30
CA ASP A 35 12.78 -0.56 0.00
C ASP A 35 13.84 -0.41 -1.11
N ALA A 36 13.43 -0.39 -2.38
CA ALA A 36 14.34 -0.15 -3.51
C ALA A 36 14.92 1.27 -3.50
N GLU A 37 14.11 2.31 -3.28
CA GLU A 37 14.60 3.68 -3.15
C GLU A 37 15.59 3.83 -1.99
N ARG A 38 15.28 3.18 -0.86
CA ARG A 38 16.20 3.13 0.28
C ARG A 38 17.51 2.44 -0.08
N ALA A 39 17.46 1.31 -0.77
CA ALA A 39 18.67 0.60 -1.20
C ALA A 39 19.52 1.45 -2.16
N VAL A 40 18.89 2.24 -3.04
CA VAL A 40 19.59 3.17 -3.93
C VAL A 40 20.27 4.27 -3.11
N ALA A 41 19.57 4.89 -2.17
CA ALA A 41 20.12 5.93 -1.30
C ALA A 41 21.28 5.43 -0.42
N LEU A 42 21.25 4.16 0.00
CA LEU A 42 22.32 3.53 0.79
C LEU A 42 23.48 3.00 -0.07
N GLY A 43 23.37 3.03 -1.41
CA GLY A 43 24.36 2.46 -2.32
C GLY A 43 24.41 0.92 -2.32
N THR A 44 23.40 0.26 -1.78
CA THR A 44 23.31 -1.22 -1.69
C THR A 44 22.33 -1.81 -2.70
N ALA A 45 21.71 -1.00 -3.56
CA ALA A 45 20.75 -1.47 -4.55
C ALA A 45 21.38 -2.39 -5.59
N SER A 46 20.67 -3.46 -5.94
CA SER A 46 20.95 -4.28 -7.13
C SER A 46 20.75 -3.46 -8.41
N GLU A 47 21.24 -3.98 -9.54
CA GLU A 47 21.03 -3.35 -10.84
C GLU A 47 19.54 -3.28 -11.22
N GLU A 48 18.78 -4.33 -10.90
CA GLU A 48 17.32 -4.36 -11.11
C GLU A 48 16.59 -3.32 -10.27
N GLN A 49 16.97 -3.14 -9.00
CA GLN A 49 16.39 -2.11 -8.13
C GLN A 49 16.68 -0.71 -8.66
N ARG A 50 17.90 -0.44 -9.15
CA ARG A 50 18.25 0.85 -9.76
C ARG A 50 17.42 1.10 -11.02
N ALA A 51 17.33 0.12 -11.92
CA ALA A 51 16.53 0.25 -13.13
C ALA A 51 15.04 0.43 -12.83
N ALA A 52 14.50 -0.21 -11.79
CA ALA A 52 13.13 -0.02 -11.35
C ALA A 52 12.89 1.40 -10.80
N VAL A 53 13.81 1.91 -9.96
CA VAL A 53 13.72 3.27 -9.41
C VAL A 53 13.89 4.34 -10.50
N ASP A 54 14.82 4.16 -11.43
CA ASP A 54 15.05 5.11 -12.54
C ASP A 54 13.82 5.23 -13.44
N ARG A 55 13.11 4.13 -13.69
CA ARG A 55 11.87 4.14 -14.50
C ARG A 55 10.76 4.98 -13.86
N ILE A 56 10.63 4.93 -12.54
CA ILE A 56 9.59 5.68 -11.83
C ILE A 56 10.02 7.11 -11.48
N ALA A 57 11.30 7.46 -11.64
CA ALA A 57 11.83 8.78 -11.27
C ALA A 57 11.18 9.94 -12.05
N HIS A 58 10.64 9.67 -13.23
CA HIS A 58 9.97 10.68 -14.07
C HIS A 58 8.46 10.81 -13.80
N ALA A 59 7.87 9.94 -12.99
CA ALA A 59 6.45 10.03 -12.65
C ALA A 59 6.18 11.22 -11.72
N ARG A 60 5.05 11.90 -11.95
CA ARG A 60 4.67 13.13 -11.25
C ARG A 60 3.85 12.85 -10.00
N THR A 61 3.19 11.69 -9.95
CA THR A 61 2.36 11.30 -8.80
C THR A 61 2.77 9.93 -8.24
N HIS A 62 2.39 9.68 -6.98
CA HIS A 62 2.61 8.38 -6.35
C HIS A 62 1.82 7.26 -7.04
N GLU A 63 0.59 7.53 -7.49
CA GLU A 63 -0.23 6.57 -8.25
C GLU A 63 0.41 6.22 -9.60
N GLU A 64 1.00 7.19 -10.31
CA GLU A 64 1.76 6.94 -11.54
C GLU A 64 2.99 6.08 -11.27
N ARG A 65 3.73 6.37 -10.18
CA ARG A 65 4.87 5.56 -9.76
C ARG A 65 4.46 4.12 -9.46
N ARG A 66 3.38 3.92 -8.71
CA ARG A 66 2.84 2.59 -8.39
C ARG A 66 2.39 1.84 -9.64
N SER A 67 1.68 2.52 -10.54
CA SER A 67 1.25 1.94 -11.82
C SER A 67 2.45 1.48 -12.66
N LEU A 68 3.50 2.29 -12.75
CA LEU A 68 4.74 1.92 -13.45
C LEU A 68 5.49 0.78 -12.77
N TRP A 69 5.49 0.74 -11.44
CA TRP A 69 6.10 -0.33 -10.65
C TRP A 69 5.41 -1.68 -10.87
N MET A 70 4.08 -1.68 -10.87
CA MET A 70 3.25 -2.88 -11.06
C MET A 70 3.14 -3.33 -12.53
N SER A 71 3.49 -2.47 -13.49
CA SER A 71 3.45 -2.78 -14.93
C SER A 71 4.71 -3.53 -15.43
N ASN A 72 5.51 -4.07 -14.50
CA ASN A 72 6.80 -4.70 -14.79
C ASN A 72 6.75 -6.23 -14.73
#